data_AF-A0A5E4V5P6-F1
#
_entry.id   AF-A0A5E4V5P6-F1
#
_cell.length_a   1.000
_cell.length_b   1.000
_cell.length_c   1.000
_cell.angle_alpha   90.00
_cell.angle_beta   90.00
_cell.angle_gamma   90.00
#
_symmetry.space_group_name_H-M   'P 1'
#
loop_
_entity.id
_entity.type
_entity.pdbx_description
1 polymer ?
#
loop_
_entity_poly.entity_id
_entity_poly.type
_entity_poly.pdbx_seq_one_letter_code
_entity_poly.pdbx_strand_id
1 'polypeptide(L)'
;MFVEFRRIDGNGKGQEIIAAHEWSSWHPREKVIDWLDAKGIGWSPCGHIASTNMQMSYRGQIYIDIRYEPSDALYAELEGFLEGPNGPVINAGVRFYCLPYEAALANAAHDSPGFWEKWAEEF
;
A
#
# COMPACT_ATOMS: atom_id res chain seq x y z
N MET A 1 -2.63 -7.23 4.16
CA MET A 1 -2.29 -6.81 2.77
C MET A 1 -1.97 -5.33 2.79
N PHE A 2 -1.49 -4.71 1.71
CA PHE A 2 -1.27 -3.25 1.70
C PHE A 2 -1.60 -2.59 0.36
N VAL A 3 -1.81 -1.28 0.40
CA VAL A 3 -2.18 -0.46 -0.74
C VAL A 3 -1.15 0.65 -0.96
N GLU A 4 -0.68 0.81 -2.19
CA GLU A 4 0.09 1.97 -2.62
C GLU A 4 -0.73 2.93 -3.46
N PHE A 5 -0.50 4.23 -3.26
CA PHE A 5 -1.13 5.30 -4.02
C PHE A 5 -0.10 5.91 -4.97
N ARG A 6 -0.49 6.00 -6.24
CA ARG A 6 0.32 6.45 -7.37
C ARG A 6 -0.49 7.43 -8.22
N ARG A 7 0.21 8.33 -8.89
CA ARG A 7 -0.34 9.21 -9.92
C ARG A 7 -0.33 8.46 -11.24
N ILE A 8 -1.41 8.54 -12.00
CA ILE A 8 -1.34 8.17 -13.42
C ILE A 8 -0.64 9.31 -14.15
N ASP A 9 0.38 8.98 -14.94
CA ASP A 9 1.09 9.98 -15.74
C ASP A 9 0.15 10.68 -16.74
N GLY A 10 0.54 11.86 -17.21
CA GLY A 10 -0.29 12.65 -18.14
C GLY A 10 -0.61 11.95 -19.46
N ASN A 11 0.04 10.83 -19.75
CA ASN A 11 -0.15 10.02 -20.96
C ASN A 11 -1.06 8.79 -20.73
N GLY A 12 -1.51 8.56 -19.49
CA GLY A 12 -2.37 7.44 -19.14
C GLY A 12 -1.69 6.07 -19.21
N LYS A 13 -0.35 6.01 -19.26
CA LYS A 13 0.42 4.78 -19.53
C LYS A 13 1.42 4.42 -18.42
N GLY A 14 1.80 5.38 -17.59
CA GLY A 14 2.71 5.22 -16.46
C GLY A 14 2.03 5.50 -15.12
N GLN A 15 2.55 4.90 -14.06
CA GLN A 15 2.14 5.19 -12.69
C GLN A 15 3.34 5.65 -11.87
N GLU A 16 3.31 6.90 -11.42
CA GLU A 16 4.36 7.53 -10.62
C GLU A 16 4.00 7.48 -9.14
N ILE A 17 4.98 7.20 -8.29
CA ILE A 17 4.76 7.27 -6.84
C ILE A 17 4.55 8.75 -6.46
N ILE A 18 3.49 9.04 -5.71
CA ILE A 18 3.12 10.40 -5.31
C ILE A 18 4.18 11.02 -4.39
N ALA A 19 4.35 12.34 -4.41
CA ALA A 19 5.33 12.98 -3.55
C ALA A 19 4.95 12.83 -2.06
N ALA A 20 5.95 12.76 -1.17
CA ALA A 20 5.73 12.52 0.26
C ALA A 20 4.88 13.59 0.98
N HIS A 21 4.71 14.77 0.40
CA HIS A 21 3.85 15.82 0.95
C HIS A 21 2.43 15.80 0.35
N GLU A 22 2.19 15.07 -0.74
CA GLU A 22 0.92 15.09 -1.48
C GLU A 22 -0.08 14.07 -0.98
N TRP A 23 0.38 13.02 -0.27
CA TRP A 23 -0.47 11.88 0.08
C TRP A 23 -1.68 12.26 0.94
N SER A 24 -1.53 13.29 1.78
CA SER A 24 -2.58 13.71 2.71
C SER A 24 -3.79 14.35 2.02
N SER A 25 -3.59 14.94 0.83
CA SER A 25 -4.65 15.55 0.01
C SER A 25 -5.05 14.69 -1.19
N TRP A 26 -4.62 13.41 -1.22
CA TRP A 26 -4.84 12.53 -2.36
C TRP A 26 -6.22 11.87 -2.30
N HIS A 27 -7.16 12.37 -3.10
CA HIS A 27 -8.57 11.96 -3.03
C HIS A 27 -8.83 10.44 -3.21
N PRO A 28 -8.13 9.70 -4.09
CA PRO A 28 -8.23 8.23 -4.12
C PRO A 28 -7.88 7.53 -2.80
N ARG A 29 -6.98 8.10 -1.99
CA ARG A 29 -6.63 7.55 -0.67
C ARG A 29 -7.78 7.72 0.31
N GLU A 30 -8.39 8.91 0.32
CA GLU A 30 -9.59 9.18 1.13
C GLU A 30 -10.71 8.20 0.79
N LYS A 31 -10.99 7.99 -0.51
CA LYS A 31 -12.03 7.03 -0.95
C LYS A 31 -11.79 5.61 -0.46
N VAL A 32 -10.53 5.16 -0.45
CA VAL A 32 -10.19 3.82 0.06
C VAL A 32 -10.41 3.76 1.57
N ILE A 33 -9.96 4.78 2.32
CA ILE A 33 -10.16 4.84 3.77
C ILE A 33 -11.64 4.90 4.13
N ASP A 34 -12.41 5.78 3.49
CA ASP A 34 -13.86 5.91 3.73
C ASP A 34 -14.59 4.59 3.49
N TRP A 35 -14.19 3.85 2.45
CA TRP A 35 -14.77 2.54 2.16
C TRP A 35 -14.40 1.49 3.22
N LEU A 36 -13.13 1.46 3.66
CA LEU A 36 -12.67 0.57 4.73
C LEU A 36 -13.40 0.87 6.05
N ASP A 37 -13.52 2.15 6.41
CA ASP A 37 -14.21 2.61 7.61
C ASP A 37 -15.71 2.25 7.57
N ALA A 38 -16.37 2.45 6.42
CA ALA A 38 -17.77 2.06 6.22
C ALA A 38 -18.01 0.54 6.34
N LYS A 39 -16.98 -0.27 6.08
CA LYS A 39 -16.99 -1.73 6.23
C LYS A 39 -16.52 -2.22 7.59
N GLY A 40 -16.03 -1.32 8.46
CA GLY A 40 -15.45 -1.68 9.75
C GLY A 40 -14.13 -2.45 9.63
N ILE A 41 -13.39 -2.23 8.54
CA ILE A 41 -12.11 -2.89 8.27
C ILE A 41 -10.98 -2.06 8.89
N GLY A 42 -10.16 -2.70 9.72
CA GLY A 42 -8.98 -2.07 10.30
C GLY A 42 -7.94 -1.69 9.24
N TRP A 43 -7.32 -0.52 9.40
CA TRP A 43 -6.20 -0.09 8.58
C TRP A 43 -5.22 0.76 9.39
N SER A 44 -3.97 0.83 8.93
CA SER A 44 -2.95 1.68 9.54
C SER A 44 -1.95 2.19 8.50
N PRO A 45 -1.32 3.36 8.70
CA PRO A 45 -0.17 3.76 7.90
C PRO A 45 0.90 2.66 7.88
N CYS A 46 1.50 2.43 6.71
CA CYS A 46 2.63 1.51 6.58
C CYS A 46 3.72 2.07 5.65
N GLY A 47 4.92 1.47 5.70
CA GLY A 47 5.98 1.77 4.75
C GLY A 47 5.78 1.10 3.39
N HIS A 48 6.69 1.40 2.46
CA HIS A 48 6.85 0.62 1.23
C HIS A 48 7.39 -0.79 1.52
N ILE A 49 7.34 -1.68 0.52
CA ILE A 49 8.20 -2.88 0.53
C ILE A 49 9.65 -2.38 0.59
N ALA A 50 10.32 -2.76 1.66
CA ALA A 50 11.61 -2.24 2.01
C ALA A 50 12.71 -2.83 1.12
N SER A 51 13.70 -2.01 0.83
CA SER A 51 14.83 -2.34 -0.02
C SER A 51 16.10 -1.87 0.66
N THR A 52 17.10 -2.75 0.75
CA THR A 52 18.43 -2.41 1.25
C THR A 52 19.25 -1.60 0.22
N ASN A 53 18.63 -1.11 -0.85
CA ASN A 53 19.26 -0.20 -1.81
C ASN A 53 18.59 1.19 -1.81
N MET A 54 17.46 1.34 -1.12
CA MET A 54 16.69 2.58 -1.11
C MET A 54 15.72 2.62 0.09
N GLN A 55 15.87 3.63 0.94
CA GLN A 55 14.88 3.96 1.96
C GLN A 55 13.93 5.04 1.44
N MET A 56 12.64 4.71 1.35
CA MET A 56 11.60 5.65 0.92
C MET A 56 10.94 6.28 2.14
N SER A 57 10.70 7.59 2.10
CA SER A 57 9.81 8.25 3.06
C SER A 57 8.37 7.74 2.91
N TYR A 58 7.57 7.92 3.95
CA TYR A 58 6.14 7.60 3.92
C TYR A 58 5.41 8.45 2.85
N ARG A 59 4.61 7.79 2.01
CA ARG A 59 3.86 8.43 0.91
C ARG A 59 2.39 8.02 0.90
N GLY A 60 1.83 7.73 2.07
CA GLY A 60 0.41 7.48 2.25
C GLY A 60 -0.03 6.03 2.19
N GLN A 61 0.91 5.08 2.04
CA GLN A 61 0.59 3.64 1.99
C GLN A 61 -0.16 3.19 3.24
N ILE A 62 -1.07 2.24 3.08
CA ILE A 62 -1.81 1.70 4.21
C ILE A 62 -1.78 0.18 4.21
N TYR A 63 -1.62 -0.39 5.40
CA TYR A 63 -1.92 -1.79 5.68
C TYR A 63 -3.43 -1.94 5.84
N ILE A 64 -3.98 -3.03 5.30
CA ILE A 64 -5.37 -3.45 5.47
C ILE A 64 -5.38 -4.73 6.30
N ASP A 65 -6.12 -4.70 7.42
CA ASP A 65 -6.31 -5.81 8.36
C ASP A 65 -7.35 -6.81 7.86
N ILE A 66 -7.12 -7.29 6.64
CA ILE A 66 -7.83 -8.42 6.04
C ILE A 66 -6.78 -9.45 5.65
N ARG A 67 -7.10 -10.71 5.91
CA ARG A 67 -6.31 -11.85 5.45
C ARG A 67 -6.66 -12.14 3.99
N TYR A 68 -5.65 -12.49 3.20
CA TYR A 68 -5.89 -13.00 1.86
C TYR A 68 -6.59 -14.35 1.97
N GLU A 69 -7.86 -14.40 1.57
CA GLU A 69 -8.68 -15.61 1.58
C GLU A 69 -9.70 -15.51 0.43
N PRO A 70 -9.44 -16.15 -0.73
CA PRO A 70 -10.31 -16.07 -1.89
C PRO A 70 -11.74 -16.58 -1.66
N SER A 71 -11.95 -17.41 -0.65
CA SER A 71 -13.28 -17.89 -0.27
C SER A 71 -14.03 -16.94 0.68
N ASP A 72 -13.37 -15.91 1.21
CA ASP A 72 -13.95 -14.95 2.13
C ASP A 72 -14.71 -13.85 1.35
N ALA A 73 -15.98 -13.64 1.73
CA ALA A 73 -16.84 -12.69 1.04
C ALA A 73 -16.39 -11.22 1.21
N LEU A 74 -15.78 -10.87 2.35
CA LEU A 74 -15.27 -9.54 2.62
C LEU A 74 -13.99 -9.28 1.82
N TYR A 75 -13.12 -10.28 1.69
CA TYR A 75 -11.96 -10.22 0.80
C TYR A 75 -12.39 -10.03 -0.67
N ALA A 76 -13.34 -10.83 -1.15
CA ALA A 76 -13.85 -10.70 -2.53
C ALA A 76 -14.47 -9.31 -2.78
N GLU A 77 -15.13 -8.72 -1.78
CA GLU A 77 -15.66 -7.36 -1.90
C GLU A 77 -14.55 -6.30 -1.94
N LEU A 78 -13.51 -6.44 -1.10
CA LEU A 78 -12.33 -5.57 -1.12
C LEU A 78 -11.62 -5.64 -2.47
N GLU A 79 -11.39 -6.85 -2.99
CA GLU A 79 -10.78 -7.08 -4.30
C GLU A 79 -11.63 -6.46 -5.41
N GLY A 80 -12.96 -6.64 -5.38
CA GLY A 80 -13.86 -6.00 -6.34
C GLY A 80 -13.86 -4.47 -6.26
N PHE A 81 -13.72 -3.90 -5.06
CA PHE A 81 -13.62 -2.46 -4.86
C PHE A 81 -12.29 -1.89 -5.37
N LEU A 82 -11.17 -2.54 -5.07
CA LEU A 82 -9.84 -2.07 -5.44
C LEU A 82 -9.47 -2.38 -6.89
N GLU A 83 -9.86 -3.55 -7.40
CA GLU A 83 -9.41 -4.13 -8.67
C GLU A 83 -10.54 -4.44 -9.67
N GLY A 84 -11.80 -4.20 -9.32
CA GLY A 84 -12.92 -4.44 -10.23
C GLY A 84 -12.89 -3.54 -11.48
N PRO A 85 -13.51 -3.95 -12.60
CA PRO A 85 -13.59 -3.15 -13.84
C PRO A 85 -14.37 -1.83 -13.66
N ASN A 86 -15.27 -1.78 -12.67
CA ASN A 86 -15.96 -0.58 -12.20
C ASN A 86 -15.47 -0.13 -10.81
N GLY A 87 -14.43 -0.78 -10.29
CA GLY A 87 -13.80 -0.42 -9.03
C GLY A 87 -13.24 0.99 -9.16
N PRO A 88 -13.44 1.90 -8.18
CA PRO A 88 -13.06 3.31 -8.30
C PRO A 88 -11.55 3.57 -8.45
N VAL A 89 -10.71 2.54 -8.56
CA VAL A 89 -9.36 2.53 -7.99
C VAL A 89 -8.26 2.08 -8.97
N ILE A 90 -8.53 1.17 -9.93
CA ILE A 90 -7.56 0.80 -11.01
C ILE A 90 -7.13 1.99 -11.86
N ASN A 91 -8.08 2.88 -12.18
CA ASN A 91 -7.83 4.08 -12.98
C ASN A 91 -7.50 5.32 -12.15
N ALA A 92 -7.32 5.17 -10.83
CA ALA A 92 -6.95 6.25 -9.92
C ALA A 92 -5.49 6.13 -9.42
N GLY A 93 -4.75 5.17 -9.97
CA GLY A 93 -3.35 4.93 -9.63
C GLY A 93 -3.16 4.24 -8.28
N VAL A 94 -4.07 3.38 -7.88
CA VAL A 94 -3.90 2.60 -6.65
C VAL A 94 -3.44 1.19 -7.01
N ARG A 95 -2.50 0.66 -6.23
CA ARG A 95 -2.02 -0.71 -6.36
C ARG A 95 -2.30 -1.47 -5.08
N PHE A 96 -2.91 -2.64 -5.23
CA PHE A 96 -3.19 -3.56 -4.15
C PHE A 96 -2.14 -4.68 -4.14
N TYR A 97 -1.58 -4.95 -2.97
CA TYR A 97 -0.50 -5.91 -2.81
C TYR A 97 -0.83 -6.93 -1.73
N CYS A 98 -0.76 -8.21 -2.09
CA CYS A 98 -0.64 -9.31 -1.15
C CYS A 98 0.81 -9.79 -1.11
N LEU A 99 1.51 -9.53 -0.01
CA LEU A 99 2.85 -10.07 0.23
C LEU A 99 2.74 -11.53 0.66
N PRO A 100 3.46 -12.46 0.00
CA PRO A 100 3.67 -13.79 0.54
C PRO A 100 4.29 -13.72 1.94
N TYR A 101 3.96 -14.69 2.80
CA TYR A 101 4.42 -14.72 4.18
C TYR A 101 5.94 -14.55 4.32
N GLU A 102 6.72 -15.24 3.49
CA GLU A 102 8.18 -15.14 3.50
C GLU A 102 8.68 -13.73 3.18
N ALA A 103 8.06 -13.05 2.21
CA ALA A 103 8.40 -11.67 1.87
C ALA A 103 8.02 -10.69 2.99
N ALA A 104 6.89 -10.92 3.67
CA ALA A 104 6.48 -10.14 4.83
C ALA A 104 7.46 -10.30 6.00
N LEU A 105 7.93 -11.53 6.27
CA LEU A 105 8.95 -11.78 7.29
C LEU A 105 10.29 -11.11 6.97
N ALA A 106 10.74 -11.19 5.72
CA ALA A 106 11.95 -10.51 5.28
C ALA A 106 11.85 -9.00 5.47
N ASN A 107 10.69 -8.42 5.14
CA ASN A 107 10.43 -7.00 5.31
C ASN A 107 10.42 -6.58 6.79
N ALA A 108 9.81 -7.39 7.66
CA ALA A 108 9.72 -7.13 9.10
C ALA A 108 11.11 -7.12 9.78
N ALA A 109 12.11 -7.78 9.20
CA ALA A 109 13.48 -7.72 9.73
C ALA A 109 14.02 -6.27 9.78
N HIS A 110 13.57 -5.40 8.87
CA HIS A 110 13.99 -4.00 8.79
C HIS A 110 13.38 -3.11 9.88
N ASP A 111 12.36 -3.61 10.60
CA ASP A 111 11.76 -2.92 11.74
C ASP A 111 12.57 -3.16 13.04
N SER A 112 13.61 -3.99 12.99
CA SER A 112 14.50 -4.24 14.12
C SER A 112 15.21 -2.93 14.53
N PRO A 113 15.24 -2.58 15.83
CA PRO A 113 15.95 -1.40 16.30
C PRO A 113 17.42 -1.39 15.85
N GLY A 114 17.89 -0.30 15.26
CA GLY A 114 19.27 -0.17 14.79
C GLY A 114 19.55 -0.78 13.41
N PHE A 115 18.54 -1.36 12.72
CA PHE A 115 18.76 -2.02 11.43
C PHE A 115 19.33 -1.05 10.39
N TRP A 116 18.67 0.10 10.20
CA TRP A 116 19.06 1.08 9.18
C TRP A 116 20.34 1.82 9.54
N GLU A 117 20.60 2.03 10.84
CA GLU A 117 21.84 2.61 11.34
C GLU A 117 23.03 1.71 11.02
N LYS A 118 22.94 0.40 11.33
CA LYS A 118 24.00 -0.57 11.02
C LYS A 118 24.19 -0.74 9.52
N TRP A 119 23.09 -0.84 8.78
CA TRP A 119 23.15 -0.94 7.32
C TRP A 119 23.88 0.26 6.70
N ALA A 120 23.68 1.47 7.23
CA ALA A 120 24.35 2.67 6.75
C ALA A 120 25.85 2.73 7.07
N GLU A 121 26.35 1.96 8.04
CA GLU A 121 27.79 1.83 8.33
C GLU A 121 28.53 0.98 7.27
N GLU A 122 27.79 0.11 6.56
CA GLU A 122 28.35 -0.85 5.59
C GLU A 122 28.16 -0.41 4.12
N PHE A 123 27.56 0.77 3.89
CA PHE A 123 27.20 1.30 2.56
C PHE A 123 28.16 2.40 2.08
#